data_AF-A0A922J4J2-F1
#
_entry.id   AF-A0A922J4J2-F1
#
_cell.length_a   1.000
_cell.length_b   1.000
_cell.length_c   1.000
_cell.angle_alpha   90.00
_cell.angle_beta   90.00
_cell.angle_gamma   90.00
#
_symmetry.space_group_name_H-M   'P 1'
#
loop_
_entity.id
_entity.type
_entity.pdbx_description
1 polymer ?
#
loop_
_entity_poly.entity_id
_entity_poly.type
_entity_poly.pdbx_seq_one_letter_code
_entity_poly.pdbx_strand_id
1 'polypeptide(L)'
;MQIEKPVVCGITSLGMDHTETLGNTLREIASHKAGIFKPQIPAFTVSQLSEAMDAILQRAHELKVPLKVAAPLDNKNLDGLKLSLSGDHQFINAGLAVSLCKCWLQRTGNWEKLFQNEADLPGSFLRGLSTAQISGRAQIVYDTYSEPNNSLKLSATSCGDLIFYLDGAHSPESMEVCAKWFSSAVKGNKKSSSSFKVEYLEEVWGNGHIQHELGSMEESEKQLKQILLFNCMDVRDPQILLPRLVSTCASSGTYFAKALFVPSMSAYNKVTSGASIIPSDVCGRDLSWQFYLQRLWEKIIHGKEVGTFHDKGARMDNAIILPPHEFLYEDASHCSPEDNYFACSAVMPSLPLTIKWLRDCVKENPSIKVQVLVTGSLHLVGDVLKLLKR
;
A
#
# COMPACT_ATOMS: atom_id res chain seq x y z
N MET A 1 -12.66 19.95 -11.78
CA MET A 1 -14.10 20.27 -11.70
C MET A 1 -14.38 20.70 -10.25
N GLN A 2 -14.71 21.96 -10.00
CA GLN A 2 -15.07 22.43 -8.65
C GLN A 2 -16.60 22.34 -8.52
N ILE A 3 -17.10 21.76 -7.43
CA ILE A 3 -18.54 21.71 -7.16
C ILE A 3 -18.98 23.13 -6.75
N GLU A 4 -19.89 23.74 -7.52
CA GLU A 4 -20.32 25.11 -7.26
C GLU A 4 -21.15 25.26 -5.98
N LYS A 5 -22.09 24.32 -5.77
CA LYS A 5 -23.05 24.33 -4.65
C LYS A 5 -23.00 23.01 -3.87
N PRO A 6 -21.91 22.73 -3.13
CA PRO A 6 -21.83 21.55 -2.29
C PRO A 6 -22.83 21.65 -1.12
N VAL A 7 -23.40 20.52 -0.72
CA VAL A 7 -24.28 20.43 0.46
C VAL A 7 -23.47 20.57 1.76
N VAL A 8 -22.24 20.05 1.76
CA VAL A 8 -21.29 20.09 2.86
C VAL A 8 -19.88 19.94 2.29
N CYS A 9 -18.88 20.58 2.90
CA CYS A 9 -17.47 20.43 2.54
C CYS A 9 -16.68 19.71 3.64
N GLY A 10 -15.61 19.01 3.26
CA GLY A 10 -14.73 18.31 4.20
C GLY A 10 -13.26 18.51 3.87
N ILE A 11 -12.44 18.81 4.88
CA ILE A 11 -10.97 18.85 4.77
C ILE A 11 -10.40 17.75 5.69
N THR A 12 -9.74 16.75 5.09
CA THR A 12 -9.04 15.69 5.83
C THR A 12 -7.75 16.21 6.45
N SER A 13 -7.02 15.37 7.18
CA SER A 13 -5.69 15.73 7.67
C SER A 13 -4.81 16.25 6.52
N LEU A 14 -4.13 17.36 6.79
CA LEU A 14 -3.21 18.00 5.86
C LEU A 14 -1.77 17.70 6.28
N GLY A 15 -0.95 17.37 5.29
CA GLY A 15 0.50 17.23 5.45
C GLY A 15 1.22 18.03 4.39
N MET A 16 2.55 18.00 4.45
CA MET A 16 3.42 18.58 3.43
C MET A 16 3.35 17.72 2.17
N ASP A 17 2.35 18.02 1.34
CA ASP A 17 2.12 17.37 0.06
C ASP A 17 1.83 18.42 -1.02
N HIS A 18 2.17 18.09 -2.26
CA HIS A 18 2.00 18.94 -3.44
C HIS A 18 2.70 20.31 -3.33
N THR A 19 3.87 20.36 -2.69
CA THR A 19 4.60 21.61 -2.43
C THR A 19 4.91 22.42 -3.69
N GLU A 20 5.15 21.74 -4.80
CA GLU A 20 5.41 22.36 -6.12
C GLU A 20 4.20 23.13 -6.69
N THR A 21 2.98 22.81 -6.25
CA THR A 21 1.75 23.39 -6.82
C THR A 21 0.93 24.20 -5.81
N LEU A 22 1.00 23.83 -4.52
CA LEU A 22 0.15 24.40 -3.47
C LEU A 22 0.91 25.34 -2.52
N GLY A 23 2.24 25.35 -2.56
CA GLY A 23 3.08 26.18 -1.70
C GLY A 23 4.06 25.37 -0.85
N ASN A 24 5.09 26.05 -0.34
CA ASN A 24 6.18 25.42 0.41
C ASN A 24 5.91 25.37 1.91
N THR A 25 4.76 25.87 2.36
CA THR A 25 4.33 25.83 3.75
C THR A 25 2.98 25.15 3.90
N LEU A 26 2.74 24.53 5.05
CA LEU A 26 1.45 23.90 5.33
C LEU A 26 0.31 24.93 5.37
N ARG A 27 0.60 26.18 5.76
CA ARG A 27 -0.35 27.29 5.71
C ARG A 27 -0.82 27.60 4.28
N GLU A 28 0.09 27.64 3.31
CA GLU A 28 -0.26 27.85 1.90
C GLU A 28 -1.09 26.69 1.36
N ILE A 29 -0.65 25.46 1.63
CA ILE A 29 -1.36 24.23 1.26
C ILE A 29 -2.79 24.24 1.83
N ALA A 30 -2.94 24.57 3.11
CA ALA A 30 -4.21 24.64 3.80
C ALA A 30 -5.12 25.74 3.23
N SER A 31 -4.55 26.91 2.94
CA SER A 31 -5.27 28.03 2.31
C SER A 31 -5.83 27.63 0.95
N HIS A 32 -5.02 26.95 0.12
CA HIS A 32 -5.45 26.49 -1.19
C HIS A 32 -6.54 25.42 -1.09
N LYS A 33 -6.38 24.44 -0.18
CA LYS A 33 -7.38 23.38 0.04
C LYS A 33 -8.69 23.92 0.65
N ALA A 34 -8.62 24.96 1.49
CA ALA A 34 -9.78 25.69 1.99
C ALA A 34 -10.52 26.48 0.89
N GLY A 35 -9.97 26.57 -0.32
CA GLY A 35 -10.66 27.10 -1.51
C GLY A 35 -11.93 26.32 -1.91
N ILE A 36 -12.14 25.11 -1.38
CA ILE A 36 -13.40 24.35 -1.56
C ILE A 36 -14.57 24.92 -0.75
N PHE A 37 -14.30 25.76 0.25
CA PHE A 37 -15.34 26.36 1.06
C PHE A 37 -16.22 27.29 0.25
N LYS A 38 -17.53 27.28 0.56
CA LYS A 38 -18.55 28.11 -0.08
C LYS A 38 -19.33 28.85 1.00
N PRO A 39 -19.71 30.12 0.77
CA PRO A 39 -20.39 30.91 1.80
C PRO A 39 -21.62 30.21 2.37
N GLN A 40 -21.77 30.23 3.70
CA GLN A 40 -22.89 29.64 4.45
C GLN A 40 -23.08 28.11 4.27
N ILE A 41 -22.20 27.42 3.54
CA ILE A 41 -22.20 25.97 3.45
C ILE A 41 -21.39 25.43 4.63
N PRO A 42 -21.92 24.49 5.44
CA PRO A 42 -21.20 23.91 6.55
C PRO A 42 -20.00 23.14 6.05
N ALA A 43 -18.94 23.16 6.85
CA ALA A 43 -17.73 22.42 6.57
C ALA A 43 -17.26 21.67 7.80
N PHE A 44 -16.57 20.55 7.57
CA PHE A 44 -15.93 19.79 8.61
C PHE A 44 -14.44 19.66 8.32
N THR A 45 -13.62 19.72 9.36
CA THR A 45 -12.20 19.35 9.31
C THR A 45 -11.91 18.37 10.44
N VAL A 46 -10.70 17.84 10.50
CA VAL A 46 -10.17 17.08 11.63
C VAL A 46 -9.16 17.93 12.40
N SER A 47 -8.60 17.43 13.49
CA SER A 47 -7.46 18.09 14.14
C SER A 47 -6.31 18.24 13.14
N GLN A 48 -5.72 19.43 13.09
CA GLN A 48 -4.63 19.79 12.19
C GLN A 48 -3.46 20.37 13.00
N LEU A 49 -2.28 20.46 12.37
CA LEU A 49 -1.21 21.31 12.88
C LEU A 49 -1.67 22.78 12.89
N SER A 50 -1.18 23.55 13.87
CA SER A 50 -1.67 24.90 14.16
C SER A 50 -1.71 25.81 12.93
N GLU A 51 -0.64 25.81 12.12
CA GLU A 51 -0.56 26.65 10.93
C GLU A 51 -1.60 26.30 9.84
N ALA A 52 -1.95 25.01 9.68
CA ALA A 52 -3.03 24.58 8.81
C ALA A 52 -4.39 24.96 9.40
N MET A 53 -4.57 24.73 10.70
CA MET A 53 -5.82 25.03 11.39
C MET A 53 -6.15 26.52 11.32
N ASP A 54 -5.16 27.39 11.54
CA ASP A 54 -5.30 28.84 11.46
C ASP A 54 -5.75 29.27 10.06
N ALA A 55 -5.13 28.73 9.01
CA ALA A 55 -5.49 29.05 7.62
C ALA A 55 -6.93 28.61 7.29
N ILE A 56 -7.32 27.42 7.73
CA ILE A 56 -8.68 26.89 7.54
C ILE A 56 -9.71 27.75 8.30
N LEU A 57 -9.43 28.10 9.56
CA LEU A 57 -10.30 28.94 10.39
C LEU A 57 -10.45 30.34 9.82
N GLN A 58 -9.35 30.96 9.38
CA GLN A 58 -9.36 32.26 8.74
C GLN A 58 -10.25 32.23 7.50
N ARG A 59 -10.06 31.23 6.62
CA ARG A 59 -10.85 31.11 5.39
C ARG A 59 -12.34 30.86 5.67
N ALA A 60 -12.63 30.04 6.69
CA ALA A 60 -14.00 29.79 7.10
C ALA A 60 -14.67 31.07 7.63
N HIS A 61 -13.95 31.87 8.42
CA HIS A 61 -14.43 33.15 8.94
C HIS A 61 -14.73 34.16 7.82
N GLU A 62 -13.79 34.35 6.88
CA GLU A 62 -13.97 35.23 5.71
C GLU A 62 -15.24 34.90 4.90
N LEU A 63 -15.51 33.61 4.71
CA LEU A 63 -16.64 33.14 3.92
C LEU A 63 -17.91 32.90 4.76
N LYS A 64 -17.87 33.14 6.08
CA LYS A 64 -18.98 32.84 7.00
C LYS A 64 -19.45 31.38 6.89
N VAL A 65 -18.48 30.46 6.82
CA VAL A 65 -18.67 29.02 6.76
C VAL A 65 -18.84 28.47 8.18
N PRO A 66 -19.93 27.75 8.48
CA PRO A 66 -20.07 27.02 9.73
C PRO A 66 -19.09 25.83 9.76
N LEU A 67 -17.86 26.08 10.22
CA LEU A 67 -16.81 25.07 10.32
C LEU A 67 -16.89 24.35 11.68
N LYS A 68 -16.80 23.02 11.65
CA LYS A 68 -16.68 22.18 12.85
C LYS A 68 -15.48 21.24 12.74
N VAL A 69 -14.86 20.92 13.86
CA VAL A 69 -13.85 19.86 13.94
C VAL A 69 -14.56 18.55 14.29
N ALA A 70 -14.46 17.56 13.41
CA ALA A 70 -14.99 16.24 13.62
C ALA A 70 -14.16 15.51 14.68
N ALA A 71 -14.84 14.90 15.66
CA ALA A 71 -14.19 14.01 16.61
C ALA A 71 -13.81 12.70 15.90
N PRO A 72 -12.64 12.10 16.21
CA PRO A 72 -12.34 10.73 15.80
C PRO A 72 -13.38 9.77 16.36
N LEU A 73 -13.66 8.67 15.65
CA LEU A 73 -14.39 7.55 16.26
C LEU A 73 -13.47 6.81 17.22
N ASP A 74 -14.02 6.29 18.31
CA ASP A 74 -13.32 5.35 19.18
C ASP A 74 -14.04 3.98 19.20
N ASN A 75 -13.45 3.01 19.91
CA ASN A 75 -14.02 1.68 20.05
C ASN A 75 -15.39 1.67 20.76
N LYS A 76 -15.70 2.69 21.57
CA LYS A 76 -17.01 2.82 22.22
C LYS A 76 -18.06 3.26 21.21
N ASN A 77 -17.73 4.20 20.32
CA ASN A 77 -18.61 4.63 19.24
C ASN A 77 -18.94 3.53 18.22
N LEU A 78 -18.11 2.48 18.17
CA LEU A 78 -18.23 1.40 17.20
C LEU A 78 -18.93 0.15 17.75
N ASP A 79 -19.36 0.12 19.01
CA ASP A 79 -19.94 -1.07 19.66
C ASP A 79 -19.06 -2.33 19.51
N GLY A 80 -17.74 -2.15 19.58
CA GLY A 80 -16.76 -3.22 19.37
C GLY A 80 -16.53 -3.63 17.91
N LEU A 81 -17.19 -2.96 16.95
CA LEU A 81 -16.97 -3.16 15.52
C LEU A 81 -15.58 -2.68 15.12
N LYS A 82 -14.89 -3.49 14.32
CA LYS A 82 -13.60 -3.12 13.73
C LYS A 82 -13.81 -2.41 12.40
N LEU A 83 -13.12 -1.28 12.18
CA LEU A 83 -13.05 -0.65 10.87
C LEU A 83 -12.40 -1.59 9.84
N SER A 84 -12.96 -1.63 8.63
CA SER A 84 -12.39 -2.43 7.53
C SER A 84 -11.01 -1.92 7.10
N LEU A 85 -10.87 -0.59 7.01
CA LEU A 85 -9.61 0.06 6.67
C LEU A 85 -8.67 0.03 7.88
N SER A 86 -7.44 -0.44 7.65
CA SER A 86 -6.43 -0.57 8.70
C SER A 86 -5.68 0.74 8.98
N GLY A 87 -5.24 0.90 10.24
CA GLY A 87 -4.40 2.00 10.69
C GLY A 87 -5.15 3.04 11.52
N ASP A 88 -4.47 3.60 12.53
CA ASP A 88 -5.10 4.47 13.54
C ASP A 88 -5.70 5.76 12.95
N HIS A 89 -5.09 6.29 11.90
CA HIS A 89 -5.60 7.43 11.15
C HIS A 89 -7.01 7.19 10.56
N GLN A 90 -7.43 5.93 10.39
CA GLN A 90 -8.77 5.61 9.88
C GLN A 90 -9.89 5.95 10.87
N PHE A 91 -9.61 6.01 12.18
CA PHE A 91 -10.58 6.50 13.16
C PHE A 91 -10.90 7.99 12.98
N ILE A 92 -9.89 8.77 12.64
CA ILE A 92 -10.02 10.20 12.31
C ILE A 92 -10.79 10.35 10.99
N ASN A 93 -10.41 9.59 9.96
CA ASN A 93 -11.09 9.61 8.66
C ASN A 93 -12.56 9.18 8.78
N ALA A 94 -12.83 8.14 9.57
CA ALA A 94 -14.18 7.64 9.82
C ALA A 94 -15.02 8.69 10.54
N GLY A 95 -14.49 9.35 11.57
CA GLY A 95 -15.18 10.42 12.29
C GLY A 95 -15.57 11.59 11.39
N LEU A 96 -14.65 11.98 10.49
CA LEU A 96 -14.93 12.98 9.46
C LEU A 96 -16.01 12.50 8.48
N ALA A 97 -15.90 11.27 7.97
CA ALA A 97 -16.87 10.71 7.03
C ALA A 97 -18.28 10.64 7.64
N VAL A 98 -18.40 10.18 8.89
CA VAL A 98 -19.66 10.16 9.66
C VAL A 98 -20.23 11.57 9.78
N SER A 99 -19.41 12.56 10.15
CA SER A 99 -19.85 13.94 10.33
C SER A 99 -20.38 14.56 9.03
N LEU A 100 -19.67 14.32 7.93
CA LEU A 100 -20.09 14.74 6.59
C LEU A 100 -21.40 14.08 6.17
N CYS A 101 -21.51 12.75 6.33
CA CYS A 101 -22.72 12.00 5.98
C CYS A 101 -23.92 12.46 6.81
N LYS A 102 -23.73 12.66 8.12
CA LYS A 102 -24.75 13.19 9.04
C LYS A 102 -25.26 14.55 8.58
N CYS A 103 -24.35 15.48 8.30
CA CYS A 103 -24.73 16.80 7.81
C CYS A 103 -25.46 16.74 6.45
N TRP A 104 -24.99 15.90 5.53
CA TRP A 104 -25.63 15.72 4.23
C TRP A 104 -27.07 15.19 4.36
N LEU A 105 -27.29 14.17 5.20
CA LEU A 105 -28.62 13.60 5.45
C LEU A 105 -29.58 14.61 6.09
N GLN A 106 -29.08 15.41 7.05
CA GLN A 106 -29.87 16.48 7.69
C GLN A 106 -30.31 17.53 6.68
N ARG A 107 -29.40 17.97 5.81
CA ARG A 107 -29.71 19.01 4.81
C ARG A 107 -30.54 18.52 3.63
N THR A 108 -30.58 17.23 3.38
CA THR A 108 -31.38 16.63 2.29
C THR A 108 -32.72 16.06 2.76
N GLY A 109 -33.08 16.22 4.04
CA GLY A 109 -34.36 15.76 4.59
C GLY A 109 -34.48 14.25 4.77
N ASN A 110 -33.37 13.52 4.71
CA ASN A 110 -33.33 12.05 4.88
C ASN A 110 -32.95 11.62 6.31
N TRP A 111 -32.67 12.59 7.19
CA TRP A 111 -32.21 12.33 8.57
C TRP A 111 -33.28 11.67 9.44
N GLU A 112 -34.47 12.25 9.51
CA GLU A 112 -35.58 11.79 10.37
C GLU A 112 -36.05 10.36 10.01
N LYS A 113 -35.87 9.94 8.76
CA LYS A 113 -36.20 8.58 8.31
C LYS A 113 -35.22 7.52 8.81
N LEU A 114 -33.99 7.92 9.15
CA LEU A 114 -32.89 7.00 9.48
C LEU A 114 -32.50 7.03 10.96
N PHE A 115 -32.81 8.10 11.68
CA PHE A 115 -32.40 8.31 13.06
C PHE A 115 -33.62 8.60 13.94
N GLN A 116 -34.12 7.56 14.63
CA GLN A 116 -35.15 7.71 15.67
C GLN A 116 -34.55 8.02 17.05
N ASN A 117 -33.26 7.73 17.26
CA ASN A 117 -32.49 8.03 18.48
C ASN A 117 -31.16 8.70 18.10
N GLU A 118 -30.80 9.80 18.77
CA GLU A 118 -29.60 10.60 18.43
C GLU A 118 -28.30 10.09 19.07
N ALA A 119 -28.37 9.18 20.04
CA ALA A 119 -27.25 8.80 20.90
C ALA A 119 -26.22 7.89 20.20
N ASP A 120 -26.67 6.97 19.33
CA ASP A 120 -25.83 5.93 18.75
C ASP A 120 -25.69 6.06 17.22
N LEU A 121 -24.60 5.52 16.68
CA LEU A 121 -24.39 5.40 15.25
C LEU A 121 -25.36 4.36 14.66
N PRO A 122 -26.16 4.68 13.62
CA PRO A 122 -27.07 3.70 13.04
C PRO A 122 -26.32 2.53 12.42
N GLY A 123 -26.98 1.37 12.41
CA GLY A 123 -26.43 0.17 11.79
C GLY A 123 -25.98 0.34 10.33
N SER A 124 -26.59 1.25 9.57
CA SER A 124 -26.16 1.56 8.20
C SER A 124 -24.79 2.25 8.14
N PHE A 125 -24.47 3.11 9.11
CA PHE A 125 -23.16 3.75 9.24
C PHE A 125 -22.10 2.73 9.65
N LEU A 126 -22.41 1.92 10.67
CA LEU A 126 -21.56 0.82 11.12
C LEU A 126 -21.26 -0.17 9.99
N ARG A 127 -22.28 -0.56 9.21
CA ARG A 127 -22.10 -1.39 8.02
C ARG A 127 -21.17 -0.72 7.01
N GLY A 128 -21.38 0.56 6.68
CA GLY A 128 -20.51 1.30 5.76
C GLY A 128 -19.05 1.31 6.22
N LEU A 129 -18.80 1.55 7.52
CA LEU A 129 -17.47 1.57 8.11
C LEU A 129 -16.78 0.19 8.13
N SER A 130 -17.54 -0.88 8.36
CA SER A 130 -17.04 -2.27 8.38
C SER A 130 -16.90 -2.92 7.01
N THR A 131 -17.44 -2.31 5.95
CA THR A 131 -17.29 -2.81 4.57
C THR A 131 -16.53 -1.85 3.66
N ALA A 132 -16.10 -0.68 4.16
CA ALA A 132 -15.35 0.29 3.36
C ALA A 132 -14.05 -0.33 2.82
N GLN A 133 -13.78 -0.13 1.53
CA GLN A 133 -12.56 -0.61 0.88
C GLN A 133 -12.02 0.48 -0.03
N ILE A 134 -10.69 0.66 -0.01
CA ILE A 134 -9.98 1.57 -0.90
C ILE A 134 -8.83 0.78 -1.52
N SER A 135 -8.89 0.58 -2.84
CA SER A 135 -7.82 -0.14 -3.56
C SER A 135 -6.48 0.58 -3.40
N GLY A 136 -5.43 -0.19 -3.11
CA GLY A 136 -4.08 0.34 -2.92
C GLY A 136 -3.85 1.10 -1.60
N ARG A 137 -4.68 0.86 -0.58
CA ARG A 137 -4.48 1.34 0.80
C ARG A 137 -4.56 0.17 1.75
N ALA A 138 -3.45 -0.14 2.41
CA ALA A 138 -3.34 -1.25 3.34
C ALA A 138 -3.97 -2.56 2.81
N GLN A 139 -3.79 -2.84 1.52
CA GLN A 139 -4.46 -3.95 0.83
C GLN A 139 -3.53 -5.15 0.70
N ILE A 140 -4.02 -6.34 1.09
CA ILE A 140 -3.28 -7.59 0.96
C ILE A 140 -3.86 -8.38 -0.22
N VAL A 141 -2.99 -8.79 -1.13
CA VAL A 141 -3.35 -9.59 -2.32
C VAL A 141 -2.49 -10.85 -2.33
N TYR A 142 -3.15 -12.00 -2.24
CA TYR A 142 -2.52 -13.30 -2.44
C TYR A 142 -2.47 -13.58 -3.94
N ASP A 143 -1.27 -13.85 -4.47
CA ASP A 143 -1.13 -14.24 -5.87
C ASP A 143 -1.71 -15.65 -6.04
N THR A 144 -2.69 -15.74 -6.94
CA THR A 144 -3.46 -16.96 -7.24
C THR A 144 -3.29 -17.35 -8.70
N TYR A 145 -2.24 -16.85 -9.36
CA TYR A 145 -2.02 -17.07 -10.78
C TYR A 145 -1.91 -18.56 -11.09
N SER A 146 -2.92 -19.09 -11.77
CA SER A 146 -2.92 -20.40 -12.40
C SER A 146 -2.68 -20.19 -13.90
N GLU A 147 -1.66 -20.86 -14.44
CA GLU A 147 -1.38 -20.87 -15.88
C GLU A 147 -2.64 -21.35 -16.65
N PRO A 148 -3.10 -20.65 -17.70
CA PRO A 148 -4.34 -21.01 -18.39
C PRO A 148 -4.33 -22.38 -19.10
N ASN A 149 -3.17 -23.02 -19.28
CA ASN A 149 -3.00 -24.18 -20.17
C ASN A 149 -2.11 -25.30 -19.58
N ASN A 150 -2.46 -25.87 -18.43
CA ASN A 150 -1.97 -27.22 -18.13
C ASN A 150 -3.02 -28.04 -17.35
N SER A 151 -3.89 -28.67 -18.12
CA SER A 151 -4.74 -29.77 -17.69
C SER A 151 -3.86 -30.99 -17.40
N LEU A 152 -3.19 -31.05 -16.23
CA LEU A 152 -2.72 -32.28 -15.58
C LEU A 152 -2.02 -31.94 -14.24
N LYS A 153 -2.66 -32.39 -13.15
CA LYS A 153 -2.20 -32.40 -11.75
C LYS A 153 -1.92 -31.02 -11.13
N LEU A 154 -2.97 -30.44 -10.53
CA LEU A 154 -2.79 -29.53 -9.39
C LEU A 154 -2.00 -30.28 -8.31
N SER A 155 -0.73 -29.92 -8.13
CA SER A 155 -0.21 -29.91 -6.76
C SER A 155 -0.71 -28.58 -6.17
N ALA A 156 -1.59 -28.66 -5.18
CA ALA A 156 -2.23 -27.52 -4.53
C ALA A 156 -1.24 -26.65 -3.71
N THR A 157 0.07 -26.76 -3.94
CA THR A 157 1.11 -26.47 -2.95
C THR A 157 1.78 -25.10 -3.07
N SER A 158 1.50 -24.31 -4.12
CA SER A 158 2.12 -22.97 -4.31
C SER A 158 1.14 -21.79 -4.29
N CYS A 159 -0.16 -22.04 -4.14
CA CYS A 159 -1.15 -20.97 -4.05
C CYS A 159 -1.05 -20.28 -2.68
N GLY A 160 -0.68 -18.98 -2.66
CA GLY A 160 -0.57 -18.20 -1.42
C GLY A 160 0.84 -18.04 -0.85
N ASP A 161 1.87 -18.54 -1.55
CA ASP A 161 3.28 -18.34 -1.16
C ASP A 161 3.85 -17.00 -1.62
N LEU A 162 3.22 -16.36 -2.62
CA LEU A 162 3.53 -14.99 -3.03
C LEU A 162 2.40 -14.05 -2.57
N ILE A 163 2.73 -13.13 -1.68
CA ILE A 163 1.77 -12.19 -1.09
C ILE A 163 2.24 -10.76 -1.37
N PHE A 164 1.36 -9.94 -1.93
CA PHE A 164 1.57 -8.52 -2.14
C PHE A 164 0.84 -7.70 -1.08
N TYR A 165 1.59 -6.81 -0.42
CA TYR A 165 1.10 -5.81 0.51
C TYR A 165 1.15 -4.47 -0.21
N LEU A 166 0.01 -3.88 -0.49
CA LEU A 166 -0.14 -2.76 -1.40
C LEU A 166 -0.57 -1.51 -0.63
N ASP A 167 0.28 -0.50 -0.61
CA ASP A 167 -0.06 0.79 -0.02
C ASP A 167 0.62 1.94 -0.79
N GLY A 168 -0.17 2.87 -1.31
CA GLY A 168 0.33 3.99 -2.10
C GLY A 168 0.88 5.16 -1.27
N ALA A 169 1.48 4.92 -0.11
CA ALA A 169 2.19 5.91 0.68
C ALA A 169 3.33 6.56 -0.12
N HIS A 170 3.47 7.88 0.02
CA HIS A 170 4.43 8.67 -0.76
C HIS A 170 4.76 10.02 -0.10
N SER A 171 4.44 10.18 1.18
CA SER A 171 4.90 11.26 2.07
C SER A 171 5.59 10.63 3.28
N PRO A 172 6.44 11.36 4.03
CA PRO A 172 7.10 10.81 5.20
C PRO A 172 6.12 10.23 6.24
N GLU A 173 5.02 10.94 6.50
CA GLU A 173 4.00 10.53 7.47
C GLU A 173 3.26 9.27 6.99
N SER A 174 2.89 9.23 5.72
CA SER A 174 2.21 8.05 5.14
C SER A 174 3.14 6.84 5.06
N MET A 175 4.45 7.04 4.86
CA MET A 175 5.44 5.96 4.90
C MET A 175 5.56 5.32 6.28
N GLU A 176 5.51 6.12 7.34
CA GLU A 176 5.51 5.61 8.71
C GLU A 176 4.25 4.77 8.99
N VAL A 177 3.08 5.26 8.59
CA VAL A 177 1.82 4.53 8.73
C VAL A 177 1.83 3.23 7.93
N CYS A 178 2.31 3.26 6.69
CA CYS A 178 2.48 2.11 5.82
C CYS A 178 3.41 1.06 6.45
N ALA A 179 4.57 1.47 6.97
CA ALA A 179 5.52 0.57 7.64
C ALA A 179 4.92 -0.10 8.89
N LYS A 180 4.19 0.65 9.73
CA LYS A 180 3.51 0.13 10.92
C LYS A 180 2.44 -0.89 10.55
N TRP A 181 1.63 -0.59 9.53
CA TRP A 181 0.62 -1.50 9.00
C TRP A 181 1.26 -2.78 8.46
N PHE A 182 2.25 -2.66 7.56
CA PHE A 182 2.94 -3.79 6.97
C PHE A 182 3.54 -4.70 8.03
N SER A 183 4.25 -4.12 9.00
CA SER A 183 4.86 -4.85 10.12
C SER A 183 3.83 -5.60 10.97
N SER A 184 2.67 -5.01 11.20
CA SER A 184 1.57 -5.65 11.93
C SER A 184 0.95 -6.79 11.12
N ALA A 185 0.74 -6.58 9.82
CA ALA A 185 0.12 -7.54 8.92
C ALA A 185 0.98 -8.79 8.72
N VAL A 186 2.29 -8.64 8.51
CA VAL A 186 3.21 -9.79 8.36
C VAL A 186 3.35 -10.59 9.65
N LYS A 187 3.28 -9.94 10.83
CA LYS A 187 3.29 -10.62 12.13
C LYS A 187 1.96 -11.31 12.47
N GLY A 188 0.83 -10.71 12.10
CA GLY A 188 -0.49 -11.32 12.26
C GLY A 188 -0.59 -12.66 11.54
N ASN A 189 -0.02 -12.75 10.33
CA ASN A 189 0.06 -13.99 9.56
C ASN A 189 0.95 -15.07 10.21
N LYS A 190 1.91 -14.71 11.07
CA LYS A 190 2.69 -15.70 11.84
C LYS A 190 1.83 -16.41 12.89
N LYS A 191 0.81 -15.74 13.45
CA LYS A 191 -0.08 -16.33 14.46
C LYS A 191 -1.23 -17.15 13.86
N SER A 192 -1.67 -16.86 12.65
CA SER A 192 -2.71 -17.66 11.97
C SER A 192 -2.17 -18.98 11.43
N SER A 193 -0.90 -19.01 10.99
CA SER A 193 -0.26 -20.21 10.42
C SER A 193 -0.08 -21.36 11.41
N SER A 194 -0.22 -21.14 12.72
CA SER A 194 -0.14 -22.20 13.74
C SER A 194 -1.49 -22.80 14.16
N SER A 195 -2.62 -22.49 13.49
CA SER A 195 -3.94 -23.02 13.89
C SER A 195 -4.92 -23.44 12.78
N PHE A 196 -4.52 -23.44 11.50
CA PHE A 196 -5.39 -23.96 10.44
C PHE A 196 -5.29 -25.49 10.33
N LYS A 197 -6.03 -26.22 11.17
CA LYS A 197 -6.45 -27.59 10.81
C LYS A 197 -7.51 -27.48 9.73
N VAL A 198 -7.13 -27.73 8.48
CA VAL A 198 -8.09 -27.89 7.38
C VAL A 198 -8.62 -29.31 7.45
N GLU A 199 -9.84 -29.47 8.00
CA GLU A 199 -10.59 -30.72 7.88
C GLU A 199 -11.12 -30.84 6.44
N TYR A 200 -10.47 -31.68 5.63
CA TYR A 200 -11.07 -32.16 4.38
C TYR A 200 -11.89 -33.41 4.70
N LEU A 201 -13.20 -33.34 4.42
CA LEU A 201 -14.06 -34.50 4.27
C LEU A 201 -13.91 -35.01 2.83
N GLU A 202 -13.11 -36.06 2.61
CA GLU A 202 -13.21 -36.86 1.39
C GLU A 202 -14.22 -37.99 1.61
N GLU A 203 -15.42 -37.85 1.03
CA GLU A 203 -16.33 -38.97 0.85
C GLU A 203 -15.87 -39.80 -0.37
N VAL A 204 -15.14 -40.88 -0.12
CA VAL A 204 -14.82 -41.88 -1.14
C VAL A 204 -15.92 -42.95 -1.15
N TRP A 205 -16.78 -42.94 -2.18
CA TRP A 205 -17.69 -44.05 -2.45
C TRP A 205 -16.91 -45.23 -3.05
N GLY A 206 -16.66 -46.26 -2.23
CA GLY A 206 -16.12 -47.54 -2.67
C GLY A 206 -16.22 -48.61 -1.58
N ASN A 207 -17.20 -49.52 -1.74
CA ASN A 207 -17.33 -50.82 -1.06
C ASN A 207 -17.07 -50.88 0.45
N GLY A 208 -18.05 -50.38 1.22
CA GLY A 208 -18.52 -51.03 2.45
C GLY A 208 -17.49 -51.49 3.48
N HIS A 209 -16.60 -50.62 3.97
CA HIS A 209 -16.04 -50.64 5.33
C HIS A 209 -15.39 -49.28 5.62
N ILE A 210 -15.83 -48.58 6.67
CA ILE A 210 -15.24 -47.30 7.11
C ILE A 210 -13.99 -47.62 7.93
N GLN A 211 -12.81 -47.28 7.41
CA GLN A 211 -11.57 -47.15 8.18
C GLN A 211 -11.15 -45.68 8.16
N HIS A 212 -11.08 -45.06 9.34
CA HIS A 212 -10.53 -43.73 9.53
C HIS A 212 -9.00 -43.85 9.68
N GLU A 213 -8.23 -43.39 8.69
CA GLU A 213 -6.81 -43.08 8.87
C GLU A 213 -6.62 -41.57 8.92
N LEU A 214 -6.19 -41.09 10.09
CA LEU A 214 -5.89 -39.68 10.36
C LEU A 214 -4.43 -39.40 9.96
N GLY A 215 -4.22 -38.97 8.71
CA GLY A 215 -2.91 -38.47 8.27
C GLY A 215 -2.78 -36.97 8.50
N SER A 216 -2.04 -36.55 9.53
CA SER A 216 -1.63 -35.15 9.70
C SER A 216 -0.39 -34.85 8.84
N MET A 217 -0.53 -34.08 7.76
CA MET A 217 0.64 -33.46 7.13
C MET A 217 1.05 -32.24 7.97
N GLU A 218 2.20 -32.32 8.62
CA GLU A 218 2.88 -31.15 9.20
C GLU A 218 3.34 -30.26 8.04
N GLU A 219 2.74 -29.07 7.89
CA GLU A 219 3.29 -28.03 7.02
C GLU A 219 4.63 -27.59 7.62
N SER A 220 5.74 -27.97 6.97
CA SER A 220 7.08 -27.47 7.30
C SER A 220 7.08 -25.93 7.28
N GLU A 221 7.57 -25.28 8.34
CA GLU A 221 7.65 -23.82 8.41
C GLU A 221 8.48 -23.25 7.25
N LYS A 222 7.80 -22.63 6.26
CA LYS A 222 8.47 -22.00 5.11
C LYS A 222 9.31 -20.79 5.54
N GLN A 223 10.48 -20.61 4.93
CA GLN A 223 11.33 -19.45 5.18
C GLN A 223 10.66 -18.18 4.61
N LEU A 224 10.41 -17.19 5.47
CA LEU A 224 9.78 -15.93 5.06
C LEU A 224 10.81 -14.95 4.50
N LYS A 225 10.59 -14.47 3.28
CA LYS A 225 11.39 -13.41 2.65
C LYS A 225 10.53 -12.17 2.42
N GLN A 226 10.86 -11.09 3.12
CA GLN A 226 10.18 -9.80 3.00
C GLN A 226 10.92 -8.93 1.99
N ILE A 227 10.24 -8.53 0.92
CA ILE A 227 10.82 -7.78 -0.19
C ILE A 227 10.17 -6.42 -0.26
N LEU A 228 10.96 -5.38 -0.49
CA LEU A 228 10.46 -4.07 -0.88
C LEU A 228 10.40 -3.99 -2.40
N LEU A 229 9.24 -3.65 -2.97
CA LEU A 229 9.11 -3.22 -4.36
C LEU A 229 8.77 -1.74 -4.37
N PHE A 230 9.71 -0.91 -4.79
CA PHE A 230 9.65 0.54 -4.59
C PHE A 230 9.85 1.32 -5.88
N ASN A 231 9.08 2.40 -6.00
CA ASN A 231 9.35 3.51 -6.88
C ASN A 231 8.69 4.77 -6.31
N CYS A 232 9.27 5.94 -6.53
CA CYS A 232 8.60 7.21 -6.31
C CYS A 232 8.79 8.11 -7.52
N MET A 233 7.97 9.16 -7.62
CA MET A 233 8.16 10.19 -8.64
C MET A 233 9.35 11.07 -8.27
N ASP A 234 9.93 11.75 -9.25
CA ASP A 234 11.06 12.69 -9.10
C ASP A 234 10.71 13.95 -8.28
N VAL A 235 9.43 14.33 -8.25
CA VAL A 235 8.86 15.36 -7.36
C VAL A 235 8.81 14.94 -5.88
N ARG A 236 9.24 13.72 -5.56
CA ARG A 236 9.35 13.21 -4.19
C ARG A 236 10.81 12.99 -3.85
N ASP A 237 11.15 13.23 -2.59
CA ASP A 237 12.50 13.00 -2.08
C ASP A 237 12.64 11.58 -1.49
N PRO A 238 13.22 10.60 -2.23
CA PRO A 238 13.46 9.26 -1.71
C PRO A 238 14.40 9.25 -0.49
N GLN A 239 15.23 10.28 -0.28
CA GLN A 239 16.12 10.38 0.88
C GLN A 239 15.35 10.64 2.17
N ILE A 240 14.11 11.11 2.10
CA ILE A 240 13.23 11.26 3.27
C ILE A 240 12.31 10.04 3.39
N LEU A 241 11.80 9.54 2.26
CA LEU A 241 10.83 8.45 2.23
C LEU A 241 11.43 7.10 2.67
N LEU A 242 12.57 6.70 2.08
CA LEU A 242 13.16 5.38 2.33
C LEU A 242 13.66 5.23 3.77
N PRO A 243 14.42 6.19 4.37
CA PRO A 243 14.85 6.05 5.75
C PRO A 243 13.68 5.99 6.73
N ARG A 244 12.61 6.78 6.51
CA ARG A 244 11.42 6.74 7.35
C ARG A 244 10.72 5.38 7.28
N LEU A 245 10.58 4.80 6.08
CA LEU A 245 10.02 3.47 5.89
C LEU A 245 10.87 2.39 6.60
N VAL A 246 12.17 2.36 6.32
CA VAL A 246 13.10 1.34 6.82
C VAL A 246 13.22 1.41 8.35
N SER A 247 13.45 2.59 8.92
CA SER A 247 13.56 2.77 10.38
C SER A 247 12.26 2.42 11.13
N THR A 248 11.11 2.72 10.53
CA THR A 248 9.81 2.38 11.13
C THR A 248 9.56 0.86 11.08
N CYS A 249 9.88 0.20 9.97
CA CYS A 249 9.84 -1.26 9.89
C CYS A 249 10.77 -1.90 10.91
N ALA A 250 12.02 -1.43 11.01
CA ALA A 250 13.03 -1.96 11.93
C ALA A 250 12.62 -1.78 13.40
N SER A 251 12.14 -0.59 13.79
CA SER A 251 11.61 -0.36 15.15
C SER A 251 10.36 -1.18 15.44
N SER A 252 9.61 -1.55 14.40
CA SER A 252 8.50 -2.49 14.48
C SER A 252 8.93 -3.95 14.35
N GLY A 253 10.23 -4.28 14.29
CA GLY A 253 10.76 -5.66 14.23
C GLY A 253 10.51 -6.39 12.91
N THR A 254 10.46 -5.66 11.80
CA THR A 254 10.34 -6.18 10.43
C THR A 254 11.50 -5.67 9.60
N TYR A 255 12.13 -6.53 8.79
CA TYR A 255 13.30 -6.17 7.99
C TYR A 255 13.14 -6.65 6.57
N PHE A 256 13.49 -5.82 5.60
CA PHE A 256 13.50 -6.23 4.20
C PHE A 256 14.74 -7.08 3.93
N ALA A 257 14.53 -8.28 3.40
CA ALA A 257 15.59 -9.14 2.91
C ALA A 257 16.24 -8.54 1.65
N LYS A 258 15.41 -8.02 0.73
CA LYS A 258 15.83 -7.41 -0.54
C LYS A 258 14.95 -6.20 -0.90
N ALA A 259 15.46 -5.31 -1.76
CA ALA A 259 14.72 -4.24 -2.41
C ALA A 259 14.80 -4.29 -3.93
N LEU A 260 13.67 -4.11 -4.60
CA LEU A 260 13.53 -4.10 -6.05
C LEU A 260 13.06 -2.71 -6.49
N PHE A 261 13.83 -2.06 -7.36
CA PHE A 261 13.51 -0.75 -7.92
C PHE A 261 13.02 -0.92 -9.35
N VAL A 262 11.78 -0.51 -9.62
CA VAL A 262 11.09 -0.80 -10.87
C VAL A 262 10.52 0.48 -11.49
N PRO A 263 10.59 0.68 -12.82
CA PRO A 263 9.91 1.80 -13.46
C PRO A 263 8.39 1.61 -13.43
N SER A 264 7.65 2.72 -13.30
CA SER A 264 6.19 2.72 -13.42
C SER A 264 5.77 2.41 -14.86
N MET A 265 4.61 1.74 -15.04
CA MET A 265 4.01 1.54 -16.36
C MET A 265 3.11 2.70 -16.74
N SER A 266 2.39 3.27 -15.77
CA SER A 266 1.52 4.43 -15.95
C SER A 266 2.30 5.74 -15.78
N ALA A 267 2.05 6.71 -16.67
CA ALA A 267 2.60 8.07 -16.61
C ALA A 267 1.54 9.11 -16.14
N TYR A 268 2.04 10.24 -15.63
CA TYR A 268 1.36 11.39 -14.97
C TYR A 268 -0.02 11.81 -15.50
N ASN A 269 -0.33 11.61 -16.78
CA ASN A 269 -1.44 12.29 -17.46
C ASN A 269 -2.72 11.47 -17.67
N LYS A 270 -2.80 10.20 -17.26
CA LYS A 270 -4.04 9.42 -17.43
C LYS A 270 -4.29 8.45 -16.28
N VAL A 271 -5.37 8.70 -15.53
CA VAL A 271 -6.15 7.62 -14.91
C VAL A 271 -6.76 6.83 -16.07
N THR A 272 -6.03 5.86 -16.59
CA THR A 272 -6.50 5.05 -17.71
C THR A 272 -7.52 4.04 -17.17
N SER A 273 -8.72 4.09 -17.76
CA SER A 273 -9.70 3.00 -17.76
C SER A 273 -9.01 1.67 -18.08
N GLY A 274 -9.51 0.57 -17.48
CA GLY A 274 -8.88 -0.75 -17.40
C GLY A 274 -8.62 -1.52 -18.71
N ALA A 275 -8.43 -0.82 -19.84
CA ALA A 275 -8.22 -1.39 -21.16
C ALA A 275 -7.02 -0.77 -21.93
N SER A 276 -6.13 0.00 -21.29
CA SER A 276 -4.94 0.50 -22.01
C SER A 276 -3.90 -0.61 -22.23
N ILE A 277 -3.59 -0.84 -23.51
CA ILE A 277 -2.58 -1.79 -23.98
C ILE A 277 -1.24 -1.46 -23.30
N ILE A 278 -0.69 -2.47 -22.61
CA ILE A 278 0.67 -2.44 -22.07
C ILE A 278 1.63 -2.28 -23.24
N PRO A 279 2.43 -1.20 -23.34
CA PRO A 279 3.44 -1.09 -24.39
C PRO A 279 4.43 -2.24 -24.24
N SER A 280 4.44 -3.14 -25.22
CA SER A 280 5.28 -4.34 -25.27
C SER A 280 6.74 -4.06 -25.60
N ASP A 281 7.11 -2.80 -25.81
CA ASP A 281 8.49 -2.42 -26.11
C ASP A 281 9.22 -1.99 -24.83
N VAL A 282 10.06 -2.89 -24.33
CA VAL A 282 10.91 -2.73 -23.12
C VAL A 282 12.33 -2.29 -23.52
N CYS A 283 12.63 -2.23 -24.82
CA CYS A 283 13.97 -1.87 -25.30
C CYS A 283 14.18 -0.35 -25.23
N GLY A 284 15.21 0.09 -24.48
CA GLY A 284 15.66 1.48 -24.47
C GLY A 284 15.00 2.42 -23.46
N ARG A 285 14.35 1.92 -22.40
CA ARG A 285 13.92 2.78 -21.28
C ARG A 285 15.11 3.25 -20.46
N ASP A 286 15.15 4.55 -20.20
CA ASP A 286 16.07 5.14 -19.24
C ASP A 286 15.72 4.65 -17.81
N LEU A 287 16.67 3.94 -17.19
CA LEU A 287 16.57 3.42 -15.83
C LEU A 287 17.42 4.22 -14.84
N SER A 288 17.95 5.38 -15.24
CA SER A 288 18.81 6.22 -14.41
C SER A 288 18.17 6.55 -13.05
N TRP A 289 16.86 6.77 -13.04
CA TRP A 289 16.10 6.98 -11.80
C TRP A 289 16.09 5.75 -10.89
N GLN A 290 15.85 4.55 -11.44
CA GLN A 290 15.88 3.32 -10.64
C GLN A 290 17.28 3.03 -10.10
N PHE A 291 18.33 3.28 -10.88
CA PHE A 291 19.71 3.16 -10.41
C PHE A 291 20.04 4.20 -9.32
N TYR A 292 19.49 5.42 -9.42
CA TYR A 292 19.62 6.40 -8.34
C TYR A 292 18.96 5.91 -7.05
N LEU A 293 17.72 5.40 -7.12
CA LEU A 293 17.02 4.81 -5.96
C LEU A 293 17.81 3.65 -5.35
N GLN A 294 18.40 2.79 -6.19
CA GLN A 294 19.24 1.69 -5.74
C GLN A 294 20.45 2.19 -4.95
N ARG A 295 21.21 3.16 -5.48
CA ARG A 295 22.38 3.72 -4.77
C ARG A 295 22.01 4.33 -3.43
N LEU A 296 20.86 5.02 -3.37
CA LEU A 296 20.36 5.58 -2.11
C LEU A 296 20.03 4.49 -1.10
N TRP A 297 19.36 3.42 -1.53
CA TRP A 297 19.05 2.28 -0.68
C TRP A 297 20.32 1.65 -0.09
N GLU A 298 21.31 1.39 -0.92
CA GLU A 298 22.58 0.79 -0.50
C GLU A 298 23.32 1.69 0.50
N LYS A 299 23.29 3.02 0.28
CA LYS A 299 23.81 4.00 1.25
C LYS A 299 23.08 3.93 2.60
N ILE A 300 21.75 3.76 2.59
CA ILE A 300 20.93 3.67 3.80
C ILE A 300 21.20 2.37 4.57
N ILE A 301 21.34 1.23 3.88
CA ILE A 301 21.52 -0.08 4.51
C ILE A 301 22.96 -0.30 5.00
N HIS A 302 23.97 0.13 4.23
CA HIS A 302 25.38 -0.15 4.53
C HIS A 302 26.16 1.02 5.15
N GLY A 303 25.59 2.23 5.18
CA GLY A 303 26.21 3.40 5.83
C GLY A 303 27.48 3.93 5.15
N LYS A 304 27.79 3.48 3.92
CA LYS A 304 28.93 3.96 3.12
C LYS A 304 28.45 4.57 1.81
N GLU A 305 29.09 5.64 1.36
CA GLU A 305 28.98 6.05 -0.04
C GLU A 305 29.74 5.05 -0.89
N VAL A 306 29.01 4.26 -1.67
CA VAL A 306 29.62 3.44 -2.71
C VAL A 306 30.16 4.40 -3.75
N GLY A 307 31.48 4.36 -3.98
CA GLY A 307 32.20 5.34 -4.79
C GLY A 307 31.54 5.57 -6.15
N THR A 308 31.51 6.84 -6.56
CA THR A 308 31.11 7.30 -7.90
C THR A 308 31.73 6.42 -8.98
N PHE A 309 30.92 5.60 -9.65
CA PHE A 309 31.30 5.05 -10.95
C PHE A 309 31.11 6.13 -12.01
N HIS A 310 32.14 6.28 -12.85
CA HIS A 310 32.12 7.14 -14.02
C HIS A 310 30.86 6.91 -14.85
N ASP A 311 30.14 8.00 -15.09
CA ASP A 311 29.11 8.17 -16.10
C ASP A 311 29.71 7.97 -17.50
N LYS A 312 30.07 6.73 -17.84
CA LYS A 312 30.18 6.31 -19.24
C LYS A 312 28.79 5.86 -19.67
N GLY A 313 27.90 6.82 -19.88
CA GLY A 313 26.62 6.71 -20.57
C GLY A 313 25.76 5.52 -20.17
N ALA A 314 24.67 5.78 -19.47
CA ALA A 314 23.58 4.83 -19.25
C ALA A 314 22.91 4.41 -20.58
N ARG A 315 23.63 3.64 -21.39
CA ARG A 315 23.11 2.74 -22.41
C ARG A 315 23.60 1.37 -21.99
N MET A 316 22.78 0.64 -21.24
CA MET A 316 22.98 -0.80 -21.13
C MET A 316 22.95 -1.35 -22.55
N ASP A 317 24.00 -2.09 -22.93
CA ASP A 317 23.96 -2.97 -24.09
C ASP A 317 22.71 -3.86 -23.99
N ASN A 318 22.13 -4.18 -25.14
CA ASN A 318 20.77 -4.69 -25.38
C ASN A 318 20.31 -5.98 -24.66
N ALA A 319 20.99 -6.45 -23.60
CA ALA A 319 20.56 -7.55 -22.77
C ALA A 319 19.84 -7.02 -21.51
N ILE A 320 18.52 -7.20 -21.46
CA ILE A 320 17.73 -7.02 -20.24
C ILE A 320 18.11 -8.16 -19.27
N ILE A 321 19.03 -7.91 -18.34
CA ILE A 321 19.48 -8.92 -17.36
C ILE A 321 18.62 -8.79 -16.10
N LEU A 322 17.76 -9.79 -15.85
CA LEU A 322 17.10 -9.98 -14.56
C LEU A 322 18.11 -10.56 -13.56
N PRO A 323 17.98 -10.28 -12.24
CA PRO A 323 18.81 -10.94 -11.25
C PRO A 323 18.59 -12.47 -11.29
N PRO A 324 19.63 -13.27 -11.01
CA PRO A 324 19.50 -14.72 -10.86
C PRO A 324 18.50 -15.05 -9.75
N HIS A 325 17.82 -16.20 -9.80
CA HIS A 325 16.80 -16.53 -8.81
C HIS A 325 17.40 -16.73 -7.41
N GLU A 326 18.66 -17.17 -7.35
CA GLU A 326 19.49 -17.31 -6.14
C GLU A 326 19.57 -16.01 -5.33
N PHE A 327 19.51 -14.85 -6.02
CA PHE A 327 19.43 -13.54 -5.37
C PHE A 327 18.32 -13.50 -4.33
N LEU A 328 17.15 -14.13 -4.58
CA LEU A 328 16.04 -14.10 -3.63
C LEU A 328 16.28 -14.98 -2.39
N TYR A 329 17.07 -16.02 -2.54
CA TYR A 329 17.27 -17.06 -1.54
C TYR A 329 18.43 -16.71 -0.58
N GLU A 330 19.50 -16.10 -1.11
CA GLU A 330 20.70 -15.78 -0.35
C GLU A 330 20.44 -14.84 0.84
N ASP A 331 20.94 -15.22 2.01
CA ASP A 331 20.92 -14.39 3.20
C ASP A 331 21.96 -13.26 3.09
N ALA A 332 21.57 -12.07 3.53
CA ALA A 332 22.39 -10.86 3.43
C ALA A 332 23.71 -10.91 4.24
N SER A 333 23.99 -12.00 4.97
CA SER A 333 25.19 -12.22 5.76
C SER A 333 26.43 -12.60 4.94
N HIS A 334 26.29 -12.94 3.65
CA HIS A 334 27.40 -13.30 2.76
C HIS A 334 27.93 -12.12 1.92
N CYS A 335 27.51 -10.89 2.22
CA CYS A 335 27.71 -9.75 1.33
C CYS A 335 28.94 -8.92 1.72
N SER A 336 30.09 -9.19 1.09
CA SER A 336 31.28 -8.32 1.14
C SER A 336 31.10 -7.13 0.18
N PRO A 337 31.22 -5.87 0.67
CA PRO A 337 31.28 -4.68 -0.20
C PRO A 337 32.47 -4.67 -1.19
N GLU A 338 33.41 -5.61 -1.03
CA GLU A 338 34.66 -5.70 -1.77
C GLU A 338 34.48 -6.25 -3.20
N ASP A 339 33.37 -6.96 -3.46
CA ASP A 339 33.11 -7.63 -4.75
C ASP A 339 32.18 -6.85 -5.71
N ASN A 340 31.85 -5.58 -5.41
CA ASN A 340 30.91 -4.74 -6.18
C ASN A 340 29.51 -5.38 -6.41
N TYR A 341 29.15 -6.43 -5.66
CA TYR A 341 27.85 -7.09 -5.76
C TYR A 341 26.89 -6.47 -4.75
N PHE A 342 25.92 -5.67 -5.23
CA PHE A 342 24.85 -5.09 -4.42
C PHE A 342 23.85 -6.18 -4.02
N ALA A 343 24.26 -7.03 -3.09
CA ALA A 343 23.55 -8.28 -2.81
C ALA A 343 22.20 -8.08 -2.11
N CYS A 344 21.80 -6.85 -1.72
CA CYS A 344 20.51 -6.58 -1.08
C CYS A 344 19.51 -5.80 -1.95
N SER A 345 19.86 -5.40 -3.18
CA SER A 345 18.91 -4.73 -4.06
C SER A 345 19.16 -4.97 -5.56
N ALA A 346 18.11 -4.80 -6.37
CA ALA A 346 18.20 -4.90 -7.82
C ALA A 346 17.32 -3.87 -8.54
N VAL A 347 17.77 -3.41 -9.71
CA VAL A 347 16.96 -2.64 -10.65
C VAL A 347 16.27 -3.60 -11.61
N MET A 348 14.96 -3.50 -11.69
CA MET A 348 14.14 -4.34 -12.56
C MET A 348 13.74 -3.58 -13.83
N PRO A 349 13.77 -4.24 -15.00
CA PRO A 349 13.55 -3.57 -16.29
C PRO A 349 12.10 -3.15 -16.52
N SER A 350 11.14 -3.90 -15.98
CA SER A 350 9.72 -3.58 -16.08
C SER A 350 8.90 -4.35 -15.04
N LEU A 351 7.76 -3.78 -14.65
CA LEU A 351 6.88 -4.40 -13.66
C LEU A 351 6.32 -5.77 -14.07
N PRO A 352 5.90 -6.02 -15.34
CA PRO A 352 5.45 -7.35 -15.76
C PRO A 352 6.55 -8.41 -15.63
N LEU A 353 7.79 -8.07 -16.01
CA LEU A 353 8.93 -8.97 -15.85
C LEU A 353 9.25 -9.21 -14.37
N THR A 354 9.16 -8.19 -13.51
CA THR A 354 9.33 -8.35 -12.07
C THR A 354 8.32 -9.31 -11.44
N ILE A 355 7.03 -9.16 -11.76
CA ILE A 355 5.99 -10.03 -11.21
C ILE A 355 6.16 -11.46 -11.72
N LYS A 356 6.51 -11.63 -13.01
CA LYS A 356 6.81 -12.96 -13.55
C LYS A 356 8.02 -13.59 -12.84
N TRP A 357 9.11 -12.84 -12.69
CA TRP A 357 10.32 -13.29 -11.99
C TRP A 357 10.02 -13.71 -10.53
N LEU A 358 9.23 -12.93 -9.78
CA LEU A 358 8.82 -13.29 -8.43
C LEU A 358 8.01 -14.59 -8.38
N ARG A 359 7.11 -14.81 -9.35
CA ARG A 359 6.33 -16.06 -9.47
C ARG A 359 7.25 -17.25 -9.78
N ASP A 360 8.20 -17.07 -10.69
CA ASP A 360 9.16 -18.10 -11.08
C ASP A 360 10.05 -18.49 -9.87
N CYS A 361 10.54 -17.52 -9.08
CA CYS A 361 11.31 -17.82 -7.86
C CYS A 361 10.52 -18.63 -6.81
N VAL A 362 9.26 -18.26 -6.55
CA VAL A 362 8.43 -19.02 -5.59
C VAL A 362 8.10 -20.41 -6.10
N LYS A 363 7.92 -20.57 -7.41
CA LYS A 363 7.66 -21.87 -8.04
C LYS A 363 8.87 -22.80 -7.98
N GLU A 364 10.06 -22.26 -8.18
CA GLU A 364 11.31 -23.04 -8.16
C GLU A 364 11.76 -23.40 -6.74
N ASN A 365 11.38 -22.62 -5.73
CA ASN A 365 11.72 -22.89 -4.35
C ASN A 365 10.46 -22.93 -3.44
N PRO A 366 9.79 -24.09 -3.31
CA PRO A 366 8.58 -24.22 -2.50
C PRO A 366 8.78 -24.05 -0.99
N SER A 367 10.04 -24.04 -0.54
CA SER A 367 10.40 -23.88 0.89
C SER A 367 10.34 -22.43 1.35
N ILE A 368 10.20 -21.47 0.42
CA ILE A 368 10.12 -20.05 0.74
C ILE A 368 8.71 -19.49 0.60
N LYS A 369 8.42 -18.46 1.38
CA LYS A 369 7.21 -17.65 1.26
C LYS A 369 7.60 -16.19 1.14
N VAL A 370 7.17 -15.56 0.05
CA VAL A 370 7.58 -14.22 -0.37
C VAL A 370 6.49 -13.21 -0.04
N GLN A 371 6.86 -12.17 0.71
CA GLN A 371 5.99 -11.08 1.13
C GLN A 371 6.52 -9.77 0.55
N VAL A 372 5.85 -9.24 -0.47
CA VAL A 372 6.28 -8.06 -1.21
C VAL A 372 5.50 -6.84 -0.74
N LEU A 373 6.16 -5.87 -0.10
CA LEU A 373 5.58 -4.54 0.12
C LEU A 373 5.75 -3.70 -1.15
N VAL A 374 4.64 -3.25 -1.73
CA VAL A 374 4.61 -2.33 -2.86
C VAL A 374 4.19 -0.95 -2.36
N THR A 375 5.10 0.03 -2.44
CA THR A 375 4.87 1.39 -1.91
C THR A 375 5.71 2.46 -2.63
N GLY A 376 5.57 3.71 -2.23
CA GLY A 376 6.30 4.88 -2.76
C GLY A 376 5.56 5.62 -3.87
N SER A 377 4.59 4.96 -4.52
CA SER A 377 3.81 5.57 -5.59
C SER A 377 2.43 4.93 -5.75
N LEU A 378 1.40 5.78 -5.82
CA LEU A 378 0.04 5.37 -6.20
C LEU A 378 0.00 4.73 -7.59
N HIS A 379 0.83 5.20 -8.53
CA HIS A 379 0.90 4.65 -9.88
C HIS A 379 1.47 3.24 -9.88
N LEU A 380 2.56 3.01 -9.13
CA LEU A 380 3.15 1.68 -8.98
C LEU A 380 2.14 0.69 -8.40
N VAL A 381 1.46 1.07 -7.31
CA VAL A 381 0.45 0.22 -6.68
C VAL A 381 -0.71 -0.09 -7.62
N GLY A 382 -1.19 0.91 -8.38
CA GLY A 382 -2.22 0.72 -9.39
C GLY A 382 -1.79 -0.21 -10.53
N ASP A 383 -0.54 -0.09 -10.99
CA ASP A 383 0.02 -0.95 -12.05
C ASP A 383 0.16 -2.40 -11.57
N VAL A 384 0.58 -2.62 -10.31
CA VAL A 384 0.62 -3.97 -9.72
C VAL A 384 -0.78 -4.58 -9.64
N LEU A 385 -1.78 -3.83 -9.15
CA LEU A 385 -3.16 -4.31 -9.08
C LEU A 385 -3.68 -4.80 -10.44
N LYS A 386 -3.46 -4.00 -11.50
CA LYS A 386 -3.83 -4.36 -12.87
C LYS A 386 -3.19 -5.69 -13.32
N LEU A 387 -1.90 -5.89 -13.01
CA LEU A 387 -1.18 -7.12 -13.39
C LEU A 387 -1.57 -8.34 -12.57
N LEU A 388 -2.05 -8.14 -11.34
CA LEU A 388 -2.62 -9.20 -10.50
C LEU A 388 -4.06 -9.58 -10.89
N LYS A 389 -4.57 -9.07 -12.03
CA LYS A 389 -5.92 -9.32 -12.58
C LYS A 389 -7.05 -9.01 -11.57
N ARG A 390 -6.91 -7.90 -10.82
CA ARG A 390 -7.92 -7.41 -9.88
C ARG A 390 -8.39 -6.01 -10.22
#